data_AF-A0A3S4IXW0-F1
#
_entry.id   AF-A0A3S4IXW0-F1
#
_cell.length_a   1.000
_cell.length_b   1.000
_cell.length_c   1.000
_cell.angle_alpha   90.00
_cell.angle_beta   90.00
_cell.angle_gamma   90.00
#
_symmetry.space_group_name_H-M   'P 1'
#
loop_
_entity.id
_entity.type
_entity.pdbx_description
1 polymer ?
#
loop_
_entity_poly.entity_id
_entity_poly.type
_entity_poly.pdbx_seq_one_letter_code
_entity_poly.pdbx_strand_id
1 'polypeptide(L)'
;MPLPAGPAHAHRGESLSGRYGDEAMLLLLREILDTGLPLQEFQARLIGGASMLLSRERKLSHDVPSRNIQQARLMVKQLGLKLLAEDLGGNCPRMVLFDVASGNVWIKQSQEAELEQAPHTRTRK
;
A
#
# COMPACT_ATOMS: atom_id res chain seq x y z
N MET A 1 16.43 9.16 26.29
CA MET A 1 15.24 8.45 26.78
C MET A 1 14.43 8.01 25.56
N PRO A 2 14.43 6.73 25.17
CA PRO A 2 13.63 6.29 24.02
C PRO A 2 12.19 6.00 24.46
N LEU A 3 11.24 6.42 23.62
CA LEU A 3 9.80 6.21 23.77
C LEU A 3 9.42 4.74 23.51
N PRO A 4 8.35 4.23 24.15
CA PRO A 4 7.99 2.81 24.09
C PRO A 4 7.51 2.42 22.69
N ALA A 5 8.06 1.32 22.17
CA ALA A 5 7.49 0.62 21.04
C ALA A 5 6.04 0.24 21.38
N GLY A 6 5.08 0.64 20.53
CA GLY A 6 3.69 0.18 20.62
C GLY A 6 3.63 -1.36 20.61
N PRO A 7 2.55 -1.95 21.11
CA PRO A 7 2.50 -3.38 21.39
C PRO A 7 2.84 -4.16 20.11
N ALA A 8 3.96 -4.89 20.17
CA ALA A 8 4.18 -5.98 19.25
C ALA A 8 3.01 -6.93 19.47
N HIS A 9 2.11 -7.00 18.50
CA HIS A 9 1.02 -7.95 18.46
C HIS A 9 1.61 -9.36 18.29
N ALA A 10 2.21 -9.87 19.36
CA ALA A 10 2.62 -11.25 19.49
C ALA A 10 1.35 -12.08 19.75
N HIS A 11 0.54 -12.29 18.72
CA HIS A 11 -0.57 -13.23 18.75
C HIS A 11 -0.01 -14.65 18.75
N ARG A 12 0.27 -15.15 19.96
CA ARG A 12 0.60 -16.54 20.22
C ARG A 12 -0.71 -17.35 20.16
N GLY A 13 -1.16 -17.68 18.96
CA GLY A 13 -2.27 -18.64 18.74
C GLY A 13 -3.37 -18.24 17.75
N GLU A 14 -3.37 -17.02 17.21
CA GLU A 14 -4.28 -16.63 16.12
C GLU A 14 -3.55 -16.69 14.78
N SER A 15 -4.18 -17.29 13.77
CA SER A 15 -3.66 -17.34 12.40
C SER A 15 -3.47 -15.92 11.86
N LEU A 16 -2.31 -15.63 11.26
CA LEU A 16 -2.03 -14.36 10.59
C LEU A 16 -3.16 -14.05 9.59
N SER A 17 -3.77 -12.88 9.72
CA SER A 17 -4.96 -12.50 8.93
C SER A 17 -4.59 -11.95 7.55
N GLY A 18 -3.36 -11.44 7.41
CA GLY A 18 -2.90 -10.74 6.21
C GLY A 18 -3.59 -9.38 5.98
N ARG A 19 -4.40 -8.90 6.93
CA ARG A 19 -5.07 -7.59 6.83
C ARG A 19 -4.09 -6.44 6.95
N TYR A 20 -3.04 -6.61 7.76
CA TYR A 20 -2.01 -5.61 7.98
C TYR A 20 -0.73 -5.99 7.22
N GLY A 21 0.01 -4.97 6.76
CA GLY A 21 1.13 -5.16 5.85
C GLY A 21 2.27 -6.01 6.44
N ASP A 22 2.49 -5.94 7.74
CA ASP A 22 3.44 -6.77 8.47
C ASP A 22 3.02 -8.25 8.49
N GLU A 23 1.76 -8.55 8.84
CA GLU A 23 1.23 -9.92 8.79
C GLU A 23 1.21 -10.49 7.37
N ALA A 24 0.78 -9.68 6.39
CA ALA A 24 0.76 -10.07 4.98
C ALA A 24 2.16 -10.39 4.46
N MET A 25 3.15 -9.59 4.86
CA MET A 25 4.54 -9.83 4.49
C MET A 25 5.08 -11.12 5.12
N LEU A 26 4.75 -11.41 6.38
CA LEU A 26 5.13 -12.67 7.03
C LEU A 26 4.54 -13.88 6.31
N LEU A 27 3.28 -13.81 5.90
CA LEU A 27 2.65 -14.86 5.10
C LEU A 27 3.35 -15.05 3.75
N LEU A 28 3.62 -13.96 3.03
CA LEU A 28 4.31 -14.04 1.74
C LEU A 28 5.74 -14.58 1.87
N LEU A 29 6.47 -14.17 2.92
CA LEU A 29 7.81 -14.68 3.20
C LEU A 29 7.80 -16.18 3.51
N ARG A 30 6.79 -16.67 4.23
CA ARG A 30 6.64 -18.10 4.48
C ARG A 30 6.53 -18.88 3.16
N GLU A 31 5.63 -18.45 2.27
CA GLU A 31 5.46 -19.10 0.97
C GLU A 31 6.74 -19.01 0.11
N ILE A 32 7.43 -17.86 0.14
CA ILE A 32 8.72 -17.69 -0.54
C ILE A 32 9.76 -18.67 -0.02
N LEU A 33 9.91 -18.79 1.30
CA LEU A 33 10.89 -19.69 1.92
C LEU A 33 10.57 -21.16 1.63
N ASP A 34 9.30 -21.52 1.56
CA ASP A 34 8.86 -22.88 1.22
C ASP A 34 9.24 -23.29 -0.23
N THR A 35 9.56 -22.33 -1.11
CA THR A 35 10.12 -22.64 -2.44
C THR A 35 11.57 -23.13 -2.41
N GLY A 36 12.31 -22.87 -1.32
CA GLY A 36 13.74 -23.14 -1.21
C GLY A 36 14.65 -22.20 -2.00
N LEU A 37 14.08 -21.22 -2.72
CA LEU A 37 14.85 -20.22 -3.46
C LEU A 37 15.33 -19.09 -2.54
N PRO A 38 16.51 -18.50 -2.81
CA PRO A 38 16.98 -17.35 -2.04
C PRO A 38 16.14 -16.11 -2.36
N LEU A 39 15.95 -15.22 -1.36
CA LEU A 39 15.11 -14.01 -1.49
C LEU A 39 15.52 -13.10 -2.66
N GLN A 40 16.78 -13.16 -3.09
CA GLN A 40 17.31 -12.36 -4.20
C GLN A 40 16.74 -12.76 -5.58
N GLU A 41 16.19 -13.97 -5.71
CA GLU A 41 15.46 -14.40 -6.90
C GLU A 41 14.08 -13.74 -7.02
N PHE A 42 13.61 -13.12 -5.93
CA PHE A 42 12.31 -12.46 -5.87
C PHE A 42 12.43 -10.96 -6.12
N GLN A 43 11.39 -10.43 -6.74
CA GLN A 43 11.30 -9.05 -7.16
C GLN A 43 10.12 -8.37 -6.47
N ALA A 44 10.27 -7.09 -6.15
CA ALA A 44 9.25 -6.31 -5.49
C ALA A 44 8.77 -5.16 -6.39
N ARG A 45 7.47 -4.87 -6.32
CA ARG A 45 6.86 -3.66 -6.86
C ARG A 45 5.96 -3.06 -5.78
N LEU A 46 6.12 -1.77 -5.49
CA LEU A 46 5.34 -1.10 -4.46
C LEU A 46 4.31 -0.19 -5.09
N ILE A 47 3.03 -0.42 -4.82
CA ILE A 47 1.93 0.33 -5.44
C ILE A 47 0.92 0.69 -4.35
N GLY A 48 0.47 1.95 -4.30
CA GLY A 48 -0.57 2.39 -3.36
C GLY A 48 -0.20 3.58 -2.48
N GLY A 49 -0.81 3.67 -1.29
CA GLY A 49 -0.56 4.78 -0.37
C GLY A 49 -1.12 6.13 -0.82
N ALA A 50 -2.19 6.15 -1.61
CA ALA A 50 -2.90 7.38 -1.93
C ALA A 50 -3.54 7.99 -0.68
N SER A 51 -3.52 9.32 -0.59
CA SER A 51 -4.19 10.08 0.47
C SER A 51 -5.34 10.90 -0.14
N MET A 52 -6.57 10.42 0.01
CA MET A 52 -7.77 11.08 -0.51
C MET A 52 -8.37 12.12 0.45
N LEU A 53 -7.90 12.19 1.70
CA LEU A 53 -8.43 13.13 2.70
C LEU A 53 -8.10 14.60 2.34
N LEU A 54 -9.09 15.47 2.52
CA LEU A 54 -8.92 16.91 2.36
C LEU A 54 -8.02 17.48 3.47
N SER A 55 -7.33 18.59 3.18
CA SER A 55 -6.30 19.19 4.06
C SER A 55 -6.74 19.44 5.52
N ARG A 56 -8.05 19.62 5.76
CA ARG A 56 -8.62 19.83 7.10
C ARG A 56 -8.77 18.54 7.89
N GLU A 57 -9.07 17.44 7.23
CA GLU A 57 -9.22 16.10 7.82
C GLU A 57 -7.86 15.45 8.04
N ARG A 58 -6.87 15.75 7.18
CA ARG A 58 -5.48 15.28 7.32
C ARG A 58 -4.81 15.64 8.64
N LYS A 59 -5.20 16.76 9.27
CA LYS A 59 -4.68 17.17 10.59
C LYS A 59 -5.23 16.33 11.75
N LEU A 60 -6.37 15.66 11.56
CA LEU A 60 -7.03 14.84 12.57
C LEU A 60 -6.73 13.34 12.37
N SER A 61 -6.52 12.91 11.12
CA SER A 61 -6.10 11.55 10.80
C SER A 61 -4.59 11.38 10.98
N HIS A 62 -4.15 10.36 11.71
CA HIS A 62 -2.79 9.87 11.59
C HIS A 62 -2.47 9.60 10.11
N ASP A 63 -1.28 10.01 9.64
CA ASP A 63 -0.85 9.89 8.24
C ASP A 63 -0.50 8.43 7.88
N VAL A 64 -1.53 7.57 7.91
CA VAL A 64 -1.47 6.15 7.60
C VAL A 64 -0.90 5.89 6.20
N PRO A 65 -1.29 6.62 5.14
CA PRO A 65 -0.73 6.40 3.80
C PRO A 65 0.80 6.57 3.77
N SER A 66 1.34 7.66 4.32
CA SER A 66 2.79 7.88 4.36
C SER A 66 3.51 6.84 5.22
N ARG A 67 2.92 6.44 6.34
CA ARG A 67 3.49 5.38 7.19
C ARG A 67 3.54 4.04 6.48
N ASN A 68 2.49 3.69 5.73
CA ASN A 68 2.46 2.46 4.94
C ASN A 68 3.53 2.47 3.83
N ILE A 69 3.68 3.60 3.13
CA ILE A 69 4.75 3.78 2.14
C ILE A 69 6.13 3.58 2.77
N GLN A 70 6.37 4.21 3.93
CA GLN A 70 7.63 4.09 4.64
C GLN A 70 7.90 2.65 5.08
N GLN A 71 6.91 1.96 5.64
CA GLN A 71 7.04 0.57 6.07
C GLN A 71 7.30 -0.37 4.89
N ALA A 72 6.58 -0.23 3.79
CA ALA A 72 6.78 -1.04 2.59
C ALA A 72 8.21 -0.90 2.03
N ARG A 73 8.72 0.33 1.95
CA ARG A 73 10.11 0.60 1.54
C ARG A 73 11.13 0.00 2.49
N LEU A 74 10.90 0.12 3.81
CA LEU A 74 11.77 -0.46 4.83
C LEU A 74 11.81 -1.99 4.72
N MET A 75 10.67 -2.65 4.54
CA MET A 75 10.58 -4.10 4.41
C MET A 75 11.35 -4.59 3.18
N VAL A 76 11.12 -3.99 2.00
CA VAL A 76 11.85 -4.35 0.77
C VAL A 76 13.36 -4.22 0.97
N LYS A 77 13.80 -3.12 1.60
CA LYS A 77 15.23 -2.89 1.89
C LYS A 77 15.79 -3.91 2.88
N GLN A 78 15.08 -4.18 3.98
CA GLN A 78 15.53 -5.11 5.03
C GLN A 78 15.62 -6.55 4.52
N LEU A 79 14.71 -6.94 3.63
CA LEU A 79 14.67 -8.27 3.03
C LEU A 79 15.62 -8.42 1.84
N GLY A 80 16.23 -7.31 1.38
CA GLY A 80 17.14 -7.33 0.23
C GLY A 80 16.45 -7.67 -1.09
N LEU A 81 15.14 -7.44 -1.19
CA LEU A 81 14.36 -7.72 -2.41
C LEU A 81 14.73 -6.73 -3.52
N LYS A 82 14.77 -7.21 -4.76
CA LYS A 82 15.02 -6.34 -5.92
C LYS A 82 13.77 -5.52 -6.25
N LEU A 83 13.77 -4.25 -5.89
CA LEU A 83 12.71 -3.31 -6.24
C LEU A 83 12.76 -2.97 -7.73
N LEU A 84 11.72 -3.32 -8.48
CA LEU A 84 11.63 -3.02 -9.91
C LEU A 84 10.92 -1.70 -10.22
N ALA A 85 9.91 -1.35 -9.43
CA ALA A 85 9.07 -0.19 -9.67
C ALA A 85 8.35 0.25 -8.39
N GLU A 86 8.06 1.55 -8.32
CA GLU A 86 7.19 2.14 -7.30
C GLU A 86 6.15 3.06 -7.95
N ASP A 87 4.88 2.92 -7.57
CA ASP A 87 3.80 3.90 -7.80
C ASP A 87 3.10 4.20 -6.47
N LEU A 88 3.68 5.14 -5.72
CA LEU A 88 3.32 5.42 -4.33
C LEU A 88 2.80 6.84 -4.15
N GLY A 89 1.91 7.04 -3.18
CA GLY A 89 1.37 8.36 -2.85
C GLY A 89 0.21 8.76 -3.76
N GLY A 90 0.10 10.06 -4.06
CA GLY A 90 -0.99 10.63 -4.87
C GLY A 90 -2.28 10.89 -4.09
N ASN A 91 -3.24 11.52 -4.76
CA ASN A 91 -4.52 11.97 -4.18
C ASN A 91 -5.75 11.30 -4.83
N CYS A 92 -5.54 10.37 -5.77
CA CYS A 92 -6.58 9.64 -6.46
C CYS A 92 -6.55 8.14 -6.11
N PRO A 93 -7.70 7.46 -6.09
CA PRO A 93 -7.75 6.01 -6.03
C PRO A 93 -7.12 5.39 -7.28
N ARG A 94 -6.50 4.22 -7.10
CA ARG A 94 -5.94 3.42 -8.19
C ARG A 94 -6.40 1.97 -8.08
N MET A 95 -6.78 1.41 -9.23
CA MET A 95 -7.02 0.00 -9.41
C MET A 95 -5.72 -0.66 -9.89
N VAL A 96 -5.35 -1.77 -9.24
CA VAL A 96 -4.17 -2.55 -9.58
C VAL A 96 -4.63 -3.91 -10.08
N LEU A 97 -4.25 -4.26 -11.31
CA LEU A 97 -4.39 -5.60 -11.85
C LEU A 97 -3.01 -6.26 -11.84
N PHE A 98 -2.88 -7.35 -11.10
CA PHE A 98 -1.65 -8.12 -11.01
C PHE A 98 -1.85 -9.51 -11.61
N ASP A 99 -1.13 -9.79 -12.69
CA ASP A 99 -1.06 -11.12 -13.27
C ASP A 99 0.08 -11.89 -12.59
N VAL A 100 -0.30 -12.89 -11.77
CA VAL A 100 0.63 -13.71 -10.99
C VAL A 100 1.49 -14.61 -11.88
N ALA A 101 0.98 -15.05 -13.04
CA ALA A 101 1.70 -15.97 -13.91
C ALA A 101 2.86 -15.28 -14.65
N SER A 102 2.65 -14.02 -15.07
CA SER A 102 3.68 -13.24 -15.79
C SER A 102 4.43 -12.24 -14.91
N GLY A 103 3.89 -11.91 -13.73
CA GLY A 103 4.38 -10.82 -12.90
C GLY A 103 4.03 -9.42 -13.42
N ASN A 104 3.17 -9.32 -14.44
CA ASN A 104 2.78 -8.02 -15.01
C ASN A 104 1.79 -7.28 -14.10
N VAL A 105 1.95 -5.95 -14.07
CA VAL A 105 1.12 -5.06 -13.27
C VAL A 105 0.57 -3.97 -14.18
N TRP A 106 -0.74 -3.77 -14.13
CA TRP A 106 -1.40 -2.62 -14.75
C TRP A 106 -2.07 -1.77 -13.68
N ILE A 107 -1.95 -0.45 -13.85
CA ILE A 107 -2.49 0.52 -12.91
C ILE A 107 -3.45 1.42 -13.68
N LYS A 108 -4.67 1.54 -13.16
CA LYS A 108 -5.67 2.51 -13.65
C LYS A 108 -6.00 3.48 -12.53
N GLN A 109 -5.68 4.75 -12.74
CA GLN A 109 -6.07 5.82 -11.82
C GLN A 109 -7.44 6.36 -12.26
N SER A 110 -8.38 6.49 -11.32
CA SER A 110 -9.68 7.10 -11.61
C SER A 110 -9.58 8.61 -11.40
N GLN A 111 -9.92 9.39 -12.43
CA GLN A 111 -10.14 10.82 -12.33
C GLN A 111 -11.59 11.07 -11.88
N GLU A 112 -11.98 10.61 -10.70
CA GLU A 112 -13.31 10.91 -10.14
C GLU A 112 -13.39 12.35 -9.57
N ALA A 113 -12.52 13.26 -10.01
CA ALA A 113 -12.45 14.65 -9.53
C ALA A 113 -12.92 15.69 -10.56
N GLU A 114 -13.37 15.28 -11.76
CA GLU A 114 -13.71 16.20 -12.85
C GLU A 114 -15.21 16.22 -13.27
N LEU A 115 -16.10 15.54 -12.54
CA LEU A 115 -17.52 15.44 -12.91
C LEU A 115 -18.51 16.30 -12.08
N GLU A 116 -18.05 17.18 -11.18
CA GLU A 116 -18.93 18.09 -10.41
C GLU A 116 -18.77 19.59 -10.73
N GLN A 117 -18.42 19.98 -11.97
CA GLN A 117 -18.46 21.39 -12.38
C GLN A 117 -19.12 21.64 -13.75
N ALA A 118 -20.23 20.95 -14.05
CA ALA A 118 -21.14 21.44 -15.08
C ALA A 118 -22.08 22.49 -14.46
N PRO A 119 -22.05 23.78 -14.87
CA PRO A 119 -23.01 24.74 -14.36
C PRO A 119 -24.40 24.39 -14.90
N HIS A 120 -25.31 24.00 -14.00
CA HIS A 120 -26.74 24.01 -14.27
C HIS A 120 -27.19 25.47 -14.41
N THR A 121 -27.08 26.03 -15.61
CA THR A 121 -27.79 27.25 -15.97
C THR A 121 -29.27 26.91 -16.05
N ARG A 122 -29.95 26.96 -14.90
CA ARG A 122 -31.41 26.89 -14.84
C ARG A 122 -31.94 28.31 -15.04
N THR A 123 -32.11 28.68 -16.31
CA THR A 123 -32.83 29.89 -16.73
C THR A 123 -34.20 29.91 -16.04
N ARG A 124 -34.40 30.86 -15.13
CA ARG A 124 -35.73 31.21 -14.62
C ARG A 124 -36.30 32.30 -15.52
N LYS A 125 -37.49 32.00 -16.05
CA LYS A 125 -38.57 32.85 -16.59
C LYS A 125 -38.21 34.23 -17.10
#